data_AF-A0ABD6YX30-F1
#
_entry.id   AF-A0ABD6YX30-F1
#
_cell.length_a   1.000
_cell.length_b   1.000
_cell.length_c   1.000
_cell.angle_alpha   90.00
_cell.angle_beta   90.00
_cell.angle_gamma   90.00
#
_symmetry.space_group_name_H-M   'P 1'
#
loop_
_entity.id
_entity.type
_entity.pdbx_description
1 polymer ?
#
loop_
_entity_poly.entity_id
_entity_poly.type
_entity_poly.pdbx_seq_one_letter_code
_entity_poly.pdbx_strand_id
1 'polypeptide(L)'
;MNKKIEKTLTKFAEPLGLSVDTSTGVIYGTYHSYKLFLVQENNSSYSLVAHFSLSKDGELPNQEEVKEVLSESKEIIDCVIQGYQVAYTLRGAMTAGKIVDKLRTALDQLTNFLKTKGFQNACTFCGAVTEPVSLYAIGGAPVIACEACFKKQQEAVLAQEREKGQKKENWLAGTVGAFLGSLIGAGAIILLGQLGYVAALSGIAMAICAIKGYELLGGKLSTKGIISSIIVMIIMVYVGNRIDWSISVANYYTDVDVFYAFRILPDLIREGYLEASQYYGNLGLVYLFTAIGAVPTIIATVREGKVTRQSYKME
;
A
#
# COMPACT_ATOMS: atom_id res chain seq x y z
N MET A 1 -8.45 -6.41 9.20
CA MET A 1 -8.01 -7.38 8.15
C MET A 1 -9.22 -8.06 7.50
N ASN A 2 -9.08 -8.64 6.29
CA ASN A 2 -10.13 -9.48 5.66
C ASN A 2 -10.19 -10.85 6.36
N LYS A 3 -11.38 -11.34 6.73
CA LYS A 3 -11.59 -12.65 7.39
C LYS A 3 -10.92 -13.84 6.68
N LYS A 4 -10.79 -13.79 5.35
CA LYS A 4 -10.11 -14.86 4.59
C LYS A 4 -8.61 -14.85 4.83
N ILE A 5 -7.98 -13.67 4.90
CA ILE A 5 -6.54 -13.51 5.15
C ILE A 5 -6.23 -13.93 6.58
N GLU A 6 -7.04 -13.48 7.54
CA GLU A 6 -6.95 -13.87 8.95
C GLU A 6 -6.92 -15.39 9.13
N LYS A 7 -7.93 -16.08 8.58
CA LYS A 7 -8.00 -17.55 8.62
C LYS A 7 -6.77 -18.23 8.01
N THR A 8 -6.19 -17.66 6.95
CA THR A 8 -4.98 -18.21 6.34
C THR A 8 -3.77 -18.03 7.25
N LEU A 9 -3.56 -16.84 7.83
CA LEU A 9 -2.46 -16.58 8.76
C LEU A 9 -2.57 -17.43 10.01
N THR A 10 -3.77 -17.60 10.57
CA THR A 10 -4.01 -18.45 11.75
C THR A 10 -3.61 -19.91 11.48
N LYS A 11 -3.93 -20.44 10.29
CA LYS A 11 -3.50 -21.80 9.89
C LYS A 11 -1.98 -21.97 9.82
N PHE A 12 -1.24 -20.88 9.60
CA PHE A 12 0.22 -20.91 9.60
C PHE A 12 0.78 -20.76 11.02
N ALA A 13 0.15 -19.90 11.83
CA ALA A 13 0.61 -19.53 13.16
C ALA A 13 0.40 -20.62 14.22
N GLU A 14 -0.82 -21.19 14.30
CA GLU A 14 -1.19 -22.15 15.36
C GLU A 14 -0.26 -23.37 15.44
N PRO A 15 0.12 -24.04 14.32
CA PRO A 15 1.00 -25.20 14.40
C PRO A 15 2.42 -24.87 14.87
N LEU A 16 2.85 -23.62 14.70
CA LEU A 16 4.15 -23.11 15.12
C LEU A 16 4.13 -22.57 16.55
N GLY A 17 2.97 -22.56 17.23
CA GLY A 17 2.81 -21.95 18.56
C GLY A 17 2.89 -20.42 18.52
N LEU A 18 2.59 -19.81 17.38
CA LEU A 18 2.61 -18.36 17.17
C LEU A 18 1.18 -17.81 17.13
N SER A 19 1.07 -16.50 17.32
CA SER A 19 -0.19 -15.74 17.32
C SER A 19 -0.33 -14.89 16.06
N VAL A 20 -1.54 -14.42 15.77
CA VAL A 20 -1.81 -13.49 14.65
C VAL A 20 -2.27 -12.16 15.23
N ASP A 21 -1.58 -11.07 14.88
CA ASP A 21 -2.05 -9.72 15.19
C ASP A 21 -2.97 -9.24 14.07
N THR A 22 -4.26 -9.08 14.37
CA THR A 22 -5.27 -8.81 13.33
C THR A 22 -5.28 -7.37 12.84
N SER A 23 -4.66 -6.45 13.57
CA SER A 23 -4.56 -5.03 13.22
C SER A 23 -3.45 -4.78 12.21
N THR A 24 -2.26 -5.35 12.42
CA THR A 24 -1.09 -5.24 11.53
C THR A 24 -1.03 -6.36 10.49
N GLY A 25 -1.72 -7.49 10.72
CA GLY A 25 -1.78 -8.60 9.77
C GLY A 25 -0.52 -9.45 9.76
N VAL A 26 0.21 -9.52 10.87
CA VAL A 26 1.44 -10.30 11.00
C VAL A 26 1.24 -11.52 11.90
N ILE A 27 2.05 -12.55 11.68
CA ILE A 27 2.20 -13.65 12.64
C ILE A 27 3.33 -13.23 13.59
N TYR A 28 3.18 -13.46 14.89
CA TYR A 28 4.20 -13.04 15.86
C TYR A 28 4.25 -13.99 17.05
N GLY A 29 5.36 -13.96 17.77
CA GLY A 29 5.47 -14.66 19.03
C GLY A 29 6.90 -14.96 19.43
N THR A 30 7.04 -16.00 20.24
CA THR A 30 8.34 -16.54 20.65
C THR A 30 8.48 -17.91 20.04
N TYR A 31 9.52 -18.13 19.24
CA TYR A 31 9.85 -19.45 18.73
C TYR A 31 11.17 -19.88 19.36
N HIS A 32 11.12 -20.99 20.10
CA HIS A 32 12.16 -21.38 21.06
C HIS A 32 12.44 -20.25 22.08
N SER A 33 13.56 -19.54 21.96
CA SER A 33 13.93 -18.42 22.83
C SER A 33 13.97 -17.07 22.11
N TYR A 34 13.61 -17.01 20.83
CA TYR A 34 13.71 -15.79 20.03
C TYR A 34 12.34 -15.15 19.81
N LYS A 35 12.27 -13.84 20.01
CA LYS A 35 11.11 -13.04 19.59
C LYS A 35 11.21 -12.83 18.10
N LEU A 36 10.11 -13.08 17.39
CA LEU A 36 10.04 -12.86 15.95
C LEU A 36 8.63 -12.50 15.50
N PHE A 37 8.55 -11.89 14.32
CA PHE A 37 7.31 -11.75 13.58
C PHE A 37 7.53 -12.12 12.11
N LEU A 38 6.48 -12.62 11.46
CA LEU A 38 6.47 -13.02 10.06
C LEU A 38 5.55 -12.09 9.27
N VAL A 39 6.06 -11.56 8.17
CA VAL A 39 5.33 -10.70 7.23
C VAL A 39 5.20 -11.42 5.89
N GLN A 40 4.03 -11.33 5.25
CA GLN A 40 3.84 -11.85 3.89
C GLN A 40 4.54 -10.95 2.87
N GLU A 41 5.23 -11.56 1.91
CA GLU A 41 5.87 -10.82 0.82
C GLU A 41 4.82 -10.39 -0.22
N ASN A 42 4.80 -9.09 -0.58
CA ASN A 42 3.73 -8.45 -1.38
C ASN A 42 3.44 -9.10 -2.75
N ASN A 43 4.36 -9.90 -3.29
CA ASN A 43 4.26 -10.49 -4.64
C ASN A 43 3.96 -11.99 -4.65
N SER A 44 3.92 -12.67 -3.49
CA SER A 44 3.49 -14.07 -3.43
C SER A 44 2.80 -14.37 -2.11
N SER A 45 1.58 -14.93 -2.17
CA SER A 45 0.77 -15.27 -0.99
C SER A 45 1.37 -16.37 -0.09
N TYR A 46 2.57 -16.86 -0.41
CA TYR A 46 3.17 -18.05 0.17
C TYR A 46 4.63 -17.89 0.61
N SER A 47 5.28 -16.76 0.32
CA SER A 47 6.59 -16.40 0.86
C SER A 47 6.39 -15.52 2.10
N LEU A 48 7.10 -15.84 3.18
CA LEU A 48 7.09 -15.07 4.42
C LEU A 48 8.50 -14.64 4.76
N VAL A 49 8.63 -13.44 5.32
CA VAL A 49 9.89 -12.92 5.84
C VAL A 49 9.84 -12.99 7.35
N ALA A 50 10.81 -13.69 7.95
CA ALA A 50 10.98 -13.77 9.39
C ALA A 50 11.89 -12.65 9.90
N HIS A 51 11.36 -11.80 10.76
CA HIS A 51 12.06 -10.67 11.33
C HIS A 51 12.48 -10.97 12.78
N PHE A 52 13.77 -10.81 13.03
CA PHE A 52 14.39 -10.88 14.34
C PHE A 52 15.02 -9.54 14.68
N SER A 53 15.25 -9.31 15.97
CA SER A 53 16.05 -8.18 16.46
C SER A 53 17.17 -8.75 17.32
N LEU A 54 18.39 -8.66 16.82
CA LEU A 54 19.54 -9.44 17.26
C LEU A 54 20.70 -8.54 17.63
N SER A 55 21.40 -8.91 18.70
CA SER A 55 22.72 -8.38 19.04
C SER A 55 23.63 -9.51 19.46
N LYS A 56 24.93 -9.30 19.26
CA LYS A 56 26.00 -10.15 19.78
C LYS A 56 26.94 -9.23 20.55
N ASP A 57 27.17 -9.54 21.81
CA ASP A 57 28.04 -8.76 22.71
C ASP A 57 27.71 -7.26 22.82
N GLY A 58 26.43 -6.89 22.63
CA GLY A 58 25.96 -5.50 22.64
C GLY A 58 26.21 -4.74 21.33
N GLU A 59 26.82 -5.39 20.34
CA GLU A 59 27.10 -4.83 19.03
C GLU A 59 26.01 -5.17 18.00
N LEU A 60 26.05 -4.44 16.88
CA LEU A 60 25.22 -4.72 15.72
C LEU A 60 25.57 -6.10 15.13
N PRO A 61 24.59 -6.85 14.61
CA PRO A 61 24.85 -8.14 13.99
C PRO A 61 25.76 -7.98 12.77
N ASN A 62 26.87 -8.72 12.74
CA ASN A 62 27.78 -8.73 11.61
C ASN A 62 27.08 -9.34 10.38
N GLN A 63 27.12 -8.63 9.25
CA GLN A 63 26.38 -9.01 8.05
C GLN A 63 26.84 -10.34 7.43
N GLU A 64 28.15 -10.62 7.44
CA GLU A 64 28.67 -11.87 6.89
C GLU A 64 28.26 -13.04 7.77
N GLU A 65 28.40 -12.87 9.09
CA GLU A 65 28.07 -13.91 10.06
C GLU A 65 26.58 -14.27 9.99
N VAL A 66 25.65 -13.31 10.04
CA VAL A 66 24.21 -13.63 9.98
C VAL A 66 23.73 -14.20 8.65
N LYS A 67 24.54 -14.07 7.58
CA LYS A 67 24.26 -14.61 6.25
C LYS A 67 24.77 -16.03 6.05
N GLU A 68 25.65 -16.54 6.91
CA GLU A 68 26.20 -17.91 6.78
C GLU A 68 25.08 -18.97 6.68
N VAL A 69 23.99 -18.78 7.43
CA VAL A 69 22.83 -19.68 7.45
C VAL A 69 22.18 -19.89 6.07
N LEU A 70 22.35 -18.95 5.14
CA LEU A 70 21.84 -19.05 3.76
C LEU A 70 22.49 -20.21 2.99
N SER A 71 23.75 -20.54 3.33
CA SER A 71 24.46 -21.68 2.74
C SER A 71 24.09 -23.01 3.41
N GLU A 72 23.63 -22.96 4.65
CA GLU A 72 23.27 -24.14 5.47
C GLU A 72 21.83 -24.58 5.27
N SER A 73 20.94 -23.69 4.82
CA SER A 73 19.52 -23.97 4.62
C SER A 73 19.04 -23.65 3.21
N LYS A 74 18.41 -24.62 2.55
CA LYS A 74 17.71 -24.41 1.28
C LYS A 74 16.38 -23.67 1.44
N GLU A 75 15.84 -23.62 2.67
CA GLU A 75 14.54 -23.00 2.96
C GLU A 75 14.67 -21.51 3.28
N ILE A 76 15.89 -20.98 3.40
CA ILE A 76 16.16 -19.55 3.57
C ILE A 76 16.75 -19.03 2.28
N ILE A 77 16.12 -18.01 1.69
CA ILE A 77 16.45 -17.50 0.35
C ILE A 77 17.37 -16.29 0.43
N ASP A 78 17.08 -15.39 1.37
CA ASP A 78 17.77 -14.11 1.46
C ASP A 78 17.81 -13.63 2.92
N CYS A 79 18.73 -12.72 3.20
CA CYS A 79 18.92 -12.09 4.50
C CYS A 79 19.25 -10.60 4.34
N VAL A 80 18.40 -9.75 4.89
CA VAL A 80 18.54 -8.30 4.90
C VAL A 80 18.75 -7.82 6.34
N ILE A 81 19.76 -6.98 6.53
CA ILE A 81 20.12 -6.43 7.84
C ILE A 81 19.86 -4.93 7.83
N GLN A 82 19.20 -4.43 8.87
CA GLN A 82 18.96 -3.00 9.06
C GLN A 82 19.10 -2.65 10.55
N GLY A 83 20.28 -2.18 10.93
CA GLY A 83 20.62 -2.01 12.35
C GLY A 83 20.60 -3.35 13.09
N TYR A 84 19.89 -3.41 14.22
CA TYR A 84 19.71 -4.66 14.98
C TYR A 84 18.67 -5.60 14.36
N GLN A 85 17.88 -5.13 13.39
CA GLN A 85 16.87 -5.96 12.75
C GLN A 85 17.49 -6.82 11.65
N VAL A 86 17.20 -8.12 11.69
CA VAL A 86 17.63 -9.09 10.68
C VAL A 86 16.39 -9.79 10.12
N ALA A 87 16.22 -9.70 8.81
CA ALA A 87 15.06 -10.21 8.09
C ALA A 87 15.48 -11.35 7.16
N TYR A 88 14.92 -12.54 7.37
CA TYR A 88 15.19 -13.73 6.57
C TYR A 88 14.00 -14.05 5.67
N THR A 89 14.20 -14.04 4.36
CA THR A 89 13.16 -14.43 3.40
C THR A 89 13.08 -15.95 3.35
N LEU A 90 11.92 -16.50 3.68
CA LEU A 90 11.68 -17.94 3.77
C LEU A 90 11.03 -18.45 2.51
N ARG A 91 11.48 -19.62 2.04
CA ARG A 91 10.99 -20.23 0.82
C ARG A 91 9.53 -20.65 0.96
N GLY A 92 8.71 -20.12 0.05
CA GLY A 92 7.30 -20.47 -0.01
C GLY A 92 6.99 -21.90 -0.50
N ALA A 93 5.71 -22.26 -0.42
CA ALA A 93 5.18 -23.54 -0.87
C ALA A 93 3.79 -23.42 -1.51
N MET A 94 3.38 -24.44 -2.27
CA MET A 94 2.10 -24.44 -2.98
C MET A 94 0.87 -24.67 -2.09
N THR A 95 1.03 -25.26 -0.92
CA THR A 95 -0.09 -25.60 -0.02
C THR A 95 0.18 -25.15 1.40
N ALA A 96 -0.90 -24.86 2.14
CA ALA A 96 -0.81 -24.37 3.52
C ALA A 96 -0.02 -25.30 4.44
N GLY A 97 -0.23 -26.62 4.35
CA GLY A 97 0.53 -27.59 5.15
C GLY A 97 2.03 -27.56 4.84
N LYS A 98 2.40 -27.56 3.55
CA LYS A 98 3.81 -27.48 3.15
C LYS A 98 4.48 -26.17 3.56
N ILE A 99 3.73 -25.07 3.61
CA ILE A 99 4.21 -23.79 4.13
C ILE A 99 4.55 -23.94 5.61
N VAL A 100 3.65 -24.51 6.41
CA VAL A 100 3.90 -24.76 7.84
C VAL A 100 5.14 -25.63 8.04
N ASP A 101 5.30 -26.72 7.27
CA ASP A 101 6.47 -27.61 7.38
C ASP A 101 7.79 -26.90 7.06
N LYS A 102 7.78 -26.07 6.01
CA LYS A 102 8.94 -25.27 5.61
C LYS A 102 9.25 -24.16 6.61
N LEU A 103 8.23 -23.46 7.11
CA LEU A 103 8.39 -22.45 8.15
C LEU A 103 8.99 -23.08 9.41
N ARG A 104 8.47 -24.22 9.86
CA ARG A 104 9.01 -24.95 11.01
C ARG A 104 10.49 -25.28 10.80
N THR A 105 10.81 -25.91 9.67
CA THR A 105 12.19 -26.30 9.33
C THR A 105 13.12 -25.08 9.30
N ALA A 106 12.71 -23.99 8.67
CA ALA A 106 13.52 -22.79 8.56
C ALA A 106 13.69 -22.08 9.92
N LEU A 107 12.62 -21.98 10.73
CA LEU A 107 12.69 -21.37 12.05
C LEU A 107 13.52 -22.21 13.04
N ASP A 108 13.43 -23.54 12.97
CA ASP A 108 14.29 -24.45 13.75
C ASP A 108 15.76 -24.23 13.39
N GLN A 109 16.09 -24.20 12.09
CA GLN A 109 17.45 -23.95 11.62
C GLN A 109 17.95 -22.56 12.01
N LEU A 110 17.15 -21.51 11.79
CA LEU A 110 17.49 -20.14 12.16
C LEU A 110 17.75 -19.99 13.65
N THR A 111 16.82 -20.43 14.50
CA THR A 111 16.97 -20.26 15.96
C THR A 111 18.13 -21.07 16.52
N ASN A 112 18.42 -22.26 15.97
CA ASN A 112 19.60 -23.05 16.34
C ASN A 112 20.90 -22.38 15.86
N PHE A 113 20.93 -21.87 14.63
CA PHE A 113 22.06 -21.13 14.09
C PHE A 113 22.38 -19.90 14.94
N LEU A 114 21.37 -19.06 15.20
CA LEU A 114 21.50 -17.86 15.99
C LEU A 114 22.02 -18.16 17.40
N LYS A 115 21.49 -19.22 18.04
CA LYS A 115 21.94 -19.68 19.35
C LYS A 115 23.39 -20.15 19.32
N THR A 116 23.79 -20.90 18.31
CA THR A 116 25.16 -21.44 18.17
C THR A 116 26.18 -20.32 17.95
N LYS A 117 25.80 -19.28 17.19
CA LYS A 117 26.63 -18.09 16.94
C LYS A 117 26.63 -17.08 18.07
N GLY A 118 25.82 -17.29 19.12
CA GLY A 118 25.78 -16.42 20.31
C GLY A 118 24.93 -15.16 20.16
N PHE A 119 24.04 -15.09 19.16
CA PHE A 119 23.10 -13.98 19.05
C PHE A 119 22.03 -14.04 20.14
N GLN A 120 21.56 -12.88 20.57
CA GLN A 120 20.54 -12.73 21.59
C GLN A 120 19.46 -11.75 21.12
N ASN A 121 18.25 -11.86 21.69
CA ASN A 121 17.21 -10.87 21.43
C ASN A 121 17.68 -9.50 21.94
N ALA A 122 17.55 -8.48 21.10
CA ALA A 122 17.91 -7.11 21.42
C ALA A 122 16.78 -6.15 21.07
N CYS A 123 16.73 -4.99 21.72
CA CYS A 123 15.80 -3.94 21.29
C CYS A 123 16.24 -3.40 19.94
N THR A 124 15.32 -3.34 18.96
CA THR A 124 15.62 -2.83 17.61
C THR A 124 16.17 -1.40 17.60
N PHE A 125 15.81 -0.58 18.59
CA PHE A 125 16.16 0.84 18.64
C PHE A 125 17.46 1.14 19.39
N CYS A 126 17.71 0.48 20.52
CA CYS A 126 18.86 0.79 21.38
C CYS A 126 19.87 -0.34 21.51
N GLY A 127 19.59 -1.53 20.98
CA GLY A 127 20.47 -2.69 21.06
C GLY A 127 20.53 -3.36 22.44
N ALA A 128 19.79 -2.86 23.44
CA ALA A 128 19.83 -3.42 24.78
C ALA A 128 19.37 -4.88 24.78
N VAL A 129 20.22 -5.74 25.37
CA VAL A 129 19.97 -7.18 25.60
C VAL A 129 19.64 -7.48 27.07
N THR A 130 19.90 -6.54 27.97
CA THR A 130 19.70 -6.68 29.42
C THR A 130 18.24 -6.48 29.85
N GLU A 131 17.44 -5.83 29.02
CA GLU A 131 16.02 -5.59 29.28
C GLU A 131 15.16 -6.58 28.48
N PRO A 132 14.06 -7.09 29.05
CA PRO A 132 13.15 -7.96 28.32
C PRO A 132 12.54 -7.22 27.14
N VAL A 133 12.73 -7.77 25.95
CA VAL A 133 12.05 -7.27 24.74
C VAL A 133 10.70 -7.95 24.53
N SER A 134 9.77 -7.21 23.95
CA SER A 134 8.45 -7.68 23.56
C SER A 134 8.11 -7.26 22.14
N LEU A 135 7.06 -7.84 21.58
CA LEU A 135 6.52 -7.48 20.28
C LEU A 135 5.50 -6.35 20.45
N TYR A 136 5.68 -5.28 19.70
CA TYR A 136 4.82 -4.10 19.71
C TYR A 136 4.39 -3.78 18.28
N ALA A 137 3.24 -3.13 18.15
CA ALA A 137 2.96 -2.28 17.00
C ALA A 137 3.31 -0.84 17.38
N ILE A 138 4.06 -0.13 16.54
CA ILE A 138 4.35 1.30 16.70
C ILE A 138 3.95 2.01 15.42
N GLY A 139 2.94 2.88 15.49
CA GLY A 139 2.36 3.51 14.30
C GLY A 139 1.84 2.51 13.26
N GLY A 140 1.41 1.32 13.70
CA GLY A 140 0.98 0.22 12.84
C GLY A 140 2.12 -0.65 12.27
N ALA A 141 3.39 -0.36 12.55
CA ALA A 141 4.51 -1.19 12.16
C ALA A 141 4.89 -2.19 13.28
N PRO A 142 5.05 -3.49 12.98
CA PRO A 142 5.52 -4.47 13.95
C PRO A 142 6.99 -4.23 14.30
N VAL A 143 7.35 -4.33 15.59
CA VAL A 143 8.71 -4.13 16.06
C VAL A 143 8.99 -4.93 17.34
N ILE A 144 10.25 -5.33 17.52
CA ILE A 144 10.74 -5.97 18.75
C ILE A 144 11.51 -4.91 19.55
N ALA A 145 10.96 -4.48 20.68
CA ALA A 145 11.55 -3.39 21.46
C ALA A 145 11.56 -3.68 22.96
N CYS A 146 12.39 -2.94 23.71
CA CYS A 146 12.20 -2.82 25.15
C CYS A 146 11.08 -1.82 25.46
N GLU A 147 10.54 -1.87 26.67
CA GLU A 147 9.43 -1.00 27.09
C GLU A 147 9.80 0.49 27.03
N ALA A 148 11.02 0.85 27.40
CA ALA A 148 11.49 2.24 27.37
C ALA A 148 11.49 2.82 25.94
N CYS A 149 12.03 2.06 24.98
CA CYS A 149 12.01 2.47 23.57
C CYS A 149 10.60 2.48 23.00
N PHE A 150 9.75 1.52 23.37
CA PHE A 150 8.34 1.52 22.97
C PHE A 150 7.63 2.81 23.40
N LYS A 151 7.74 3.20 24.69
CA LYS A 151 7.12 4.43 25.21
C LYS A 151 7.64 5.68 24.48
N LYS A 152 8.96 5.80 24.32
CA LYS A 152 9.59 6.92 23.60
C LYS A 152 9.08 7.04 22.16
N GLN A 153 9.00 5.93 21.44
CA GLN A 153 8.54 5.92 20.05
C GLN A 153 7.01 6.13 19.94
N GLN A 154 6.23 5.57 20.87
CA GLN A 154 4.80 5.83 20.97
C GLN A 154 4.52 7.32 21.17
N GLU A 155 5.24 7.99 22.06
CA GLU A 155 5.13 9.44 22.27
C GLU A 155 5.50 10.24 21.02
N ALA A 156 6.58 9.85 20.32
CA ALA A 156 6.97 10.48 19.06
C ALA A 156 5.89 10.34 17.97
N VAL A 157 5.29 9.16 17.83
CA VAL A 157 4.16 8.92 16.93
C VAL A 157 2.97 9.81 17.31
N LEU A 158 2.60 9.84 18.60
CA LEU A 158 1.50 10.67 19.09
C LEU A 158 1.76 12.18 18.88
N ALA A 159 2.99 12.65 19.04
CA ALA A 159 3.36 14.03 18.78
C ALA A 159 3.22 14.38 17.29
N GLN A 160 3.73 13.52 16.41
CA GLN A 160 3.59 13.68 14.97
C GLN A 160 2.11 13.66 14.54
N GLU A 161 1.29 12.83 15.18
CA GLU A 161 -0.16 12.81 14.95
C GLU A 161 -0.85 14.08 15.40
N ARG A 162 -0.48 14.64 16.56
CA ARG A 162 -1.02 15.92 17.03
C ARG A 162 -0.70 17.03 16.03
N GLU A 163 0.53 17.09 15.54
CA GLU A 163 0.92 18.06 14.51
C GLU A 163 0.13 17.87 13.20
N LYS A 164 -0.02 16.63 12.73
CA LYS A 164 -0.84 16.34 11.53
C LYS A 164 -2.32 16.64 11.74
N GLY A 165 -2.87 16.34 12.91
CA GLY A 165 -4.26 16.61 13.27
C GLY A 165 -4.55 18.12 13.43
N GLN A 166 -3.55 18.89 13.84
CA GLN A 166 -3.61 20.35 13.92
C GLN A 166 -3.55 21.02 12.54
N LYS A 167 -3.04 20.36 11.50
CA LYS A 167 -3.12 20.88 10.13
C LYS A 167 -4.59 20.99 9.72
N LYS A 168 -5.05 22.24 9.62
CA LYS A 168 -6.37 22.56 9.05
C LYS A 168 -6.34 22.22 7.56
N GLU A 169 -7.44 21.65 7.08
CA GLU A 169 -7.60 21.36 5.65
C GLU A 169 -7.72 22.69 4.93
N ASN A 170 -6.90 22.88 3.91
CA ASN A 170 -7.14 23.97 2.98
C ASN A 170 -8.04 23.44 1.86
N TRP A 171 -9.34 23.43 2.12
CA TRP A 171 -10.32 22.87 1.18
C TRP A 171 -10.25 23.52 -0.21
N LEU A 172 -9.97 24.83 -0.25
CA LEU A 172 -9.85 25.56 -1.50
C LEU A 172 -8.60 25.12 -2.28
N ALA A 173 -7.44 25.08 -1.61
CA ALA A 173 -6.20 24.60 -2.23
C ALA A 173 -6.32 23.12 -2.66
N GLY A 174 -6.98 22.28 -1.85
CA GLY A 174 -7.29 20.90 -2.21
C GLY A 174 -8.13 20.82 -3.48
N THR A 175 -9.18 21.63 -3.60
CA THR A 175 -10.03 21.66 -4.81
C THR A 175 -9.23 22.07 -6.06
N VAL A 176 -8.33 23.05 -5.93
CA VAL A 176 -7.38 23.42 -6.99
C VAL A 176 -6.47 22.23 -7.33
N GLY A 177 -5.98 21.52 -6.33
CA GLY A 177 -5.17 20.32 -6.50
C GLY A 177 -5.91 19.19 -7.22
N ALA A 178 -7.18 18.97 -6.90
CA ALA A 178 -8.05 18.02 -7.60
C ALA A 178 -8.20 18.40 -9.07
N PHE A 179 -8.42 19.69 -9.34
CA PHE A 179 -8.54 20.21 -10.70
C PHE A 179 -7.24 19.99 -11.49
N LEU A 180 -6.09 20.39 -10.95
CA LEU A 180 -4.80 20.17 -11.60
C LEU A 180 -4.50 18.68 -11.82
N GLY A 181 -4.81 17.83 -10.84
CA GLY A 181 -4.68 16.37 -10.97
C GLY A 181 -5.60 15.81 -12.05
N SER A 182 -6.84 16.29 -12.13
CA SER A 182 -7.79 15.86 -13.15
C SER A 182 -7.43 16.30 -14.58
N LEU A 183 -6.64 17.38 -14.75
CA LEU A 183 -6.09 17.74 -16.06
C LEU A 183 -5.13 16.67 -16.59
N ILE A 184 -4.32 16.07 -15.72
CA ILE A 184 -3.46 14.92 -16.08
C ILE A 184 -4.33 13.74 -16.50
N GLY A 185 -5.39 13.47 -15.74
CA GLY A 185 -6.39 12.45 -16.10
C GLY A 185 -7.06 12.70 -17.45
N ALA A 186 -7.45 13.94 -17.73
CA ALA A 186 -8.07 14.32 -18.99
C ALA A 186 -7.10 14.15 -20.17
N GLY A 187 -5.83 14.49 -19.97
CA GLY A 187 -4.77 14.18 -20.94
C GLY A 187 -4.65 12.68 -21.22
N ALA A 188 -4.74 11.83 -20.18
CA ALA A 188 -4.76 10.38 -20.36
C ALA A 188 -6.00 9.87 -21.12
N ILE A 189 -7.17 10.49 -20.93
CA ILE A 189 -8.37 10.18 -21.72
C ILE A 189 -8.09 10.43 -23.20
N ILE A 190 -7.59 11.62 -23.54
CA ILE A 190 -7.32 12.01 -24.93
C ILE A 190 -6.24 11.12 -25.53
N LEU A 191 -5.10 10.93 -24.85
CA LEU A 191 -4.00 10.12 -25.39
C LEU A 191 -4.41 8.67 -25.66
N LEU A 192 -5.14 8.04 -24.73
CA LEU A 192 -5.58 6.66 -24.93
C LEU A 192 -6.69 6.54 -25.98
N GLY A 193 -7.60 7.52 -26.04
CA GLY A 193 -8.66 7.58 -27.06
C GLY A 193 -8.08 7.66 -28.47
N GLN A 194 -7.09 8.53 -28.69
CA GLN A 194 -6.42 8.67 -29.99
C GLN A 194 -5.59 7.45 -30.40
N LEU A 195 -5.14 6.63 -29.45
CA LEU A 195 -4.43 5.37 -29.72
C LEU A 195 -5.38 4.18 -29.93
N GLY A 196 -6.70 4.38 -29.86
CA GLY A 196 -7.69 3.33 -30.00
C GLY A 196 -7.72 2.33 -28.83
N TYR A 197 -7.08 2.66 -27.70
CA TYR A 197 -7.17 1.86 -26.48
C TYR A 197 -8.50 2.12 -25.78
N VAL A 198 -8.99 1.11 -25.05
CA VAL A 198 -10.22 1.24 -24.27
C VAL A 198 -10.04 2.36 -23.24
N ALA A 199 -10.87 3.41 -23.34
CA ALA A 199 -10.89 4.58 -22.44
C ALA A 199 -11.15 4.23 -20.96
N ALA A 200 -11.35 2.95 -20.65
CA ALA A 200 -11.44 2.39 -19.32
C ALA A 200 -10.23 2.73 -18.43
N LEU A 201 -9.00 2.60 -18.93
CA LEU A 201 -7.80 2.79 -18.09
C LEU A 201 -7.58 4.27 -17.69
N SER A 202 -7.98 5.21 -18.54
CA SER A 202 -7.84 6.64 -18.27
C SER A 202 -8.77 7.13 -17.16
N GLY A 203 -9.93 6.50 -16.97
CA GLY A 203 -10.82 6.78 -15.84
C GLY A 203 -10.16 6.49 -14.48
N ILE A 204 -9.44 5.37 -14.37
CA ILE A 204 -8.69 5.03 -13.15
C ILE A 204 -7.58 6.07 -12.90
N ALA A 205 -6.83 6.44 -13.94
CA ALA A 205 -5.81 7.47 -13.84
C ALA A 205 -6.38 8.82 -13.38
N MET A 206 -7.50 9.25 -13.97
CA MET A 206 -8.27 10.44 -13.56
C MET A 206 -8.57 10.42 -12.07
N ALA A 207 -9.10 9.31 -11.56
CA ALA A 207 -9.46 9.17 -10.17
C ALA A 207 -8.26 9.31 -9.23
N ILE A 208 -7.18 8.58 -9.52
CA ILE A 208 -5.97 8.59 -8.68
C ILE A 208 -5.36 9.99 -8.66
N CYS A 209 -5.18 10.62 -9.83
CA CYS A 209 -4.57 11.94 -9.94
C CYS A 209 -5.42 13.03 -9.28
N ALA A 210 -6.74 13.02 -9.42
CA ALA A 210 -7.61 14.01 -8.79
C ALA A 210 -7.63 13.88 -7.26
N ILE A 211 -7.73 12.65 -6.73
CA ILE A 211 -7.77 12.43 -5.27
C ILE A 211 -6.40 12.76 -4.63
N LYS A 212 -5.29 12.30 -5.23
CA LYS A 212 -3.96 12.59 -4.71
C LYS A 212 -3.57 14.05 -4.91
N GLY A 213 -4.01 14.68 -6.00
CA GLY A 213 -3.87 16.12 -6.21
C GLY A 213 -4.57 16.94 -5.11
N TYR A 214 -5.80 16.55 -4.73
CA TYR A 214 -6.50 17.16 -3.60
C TYR A 214 -5.72 17.00 -2.30
N GLU A 215 -5.29 15.78 -2.00
CA GLU A 215 -4.57 15.47 -0.76
C GLU A 215 -3.27 16.28 -0.63
N LEU A 216 -2.54 16.43 -1.74
CA LEU A 216 -1.27 17.17 -1.80
C LEU A 216 -1.43 18.64 -1.40
N LEU A 217 -2.42 19.34 -1.96
CA LEU A 217 -2.62 20.78 -1.71
C LEU A 217 -3.57 21.08 -0.55
N GLY A 218 -4.54 20.21 -0.29
CA GLY A 218 -5.51 20.33 0.79
C GLY A 218 -4.97 19.86 2.14
N GLY A 219 -3.89 19.08 2.14
CA GLY A 219 -3.19 18.57 3.32
C GLY A 219 -3.91 17.43 4.04
N LYS A 220 -5.23 17.32 3.89
CA LYS A 220 -6.03 16.17 4.33
C LYS A 220 -7.26 16.01 3.44
N LEU A 221 -7.70 14.77 3.24
CA LEU A 221 -8.91 14.45 2.48
C LEU A 221 -10.09 14.25 3.45
N SER A 222 -10.86 15.30 3.73
CA SER A 222 -12.10 15.16 4.52
C SER A 222 -13.29 14.77 3.66
N THR A 223 -14.45 14.54 4.28
CA THR A 223 -15.72 14.33 3.57
C THR A 223 -16.03 15.46 2.58
N LYS A 224 -15.73 16.72 2.95
CA LYS A 224 -15.93 17.87 2.03
C LYS A 224 -14.98 17.79 0.84
N GLY A 225 -13.73 17.40 1.10
CA GLY A 225 -12.73 17.19 0.05
C GLY A 225 -13.09 16.07 -0.92
N ILE A 226 -13.59 14.94 -0.41
CA ILE A 226 -14.09 13.83 -1.24
C ILE A 226 -15.21 14.33 -2.16
N ILE A 227 -16.19 15.06 -1.64
CA ILE A 227 -17.30 15.59 -2.43
C ILE A 227 -16.80 16.54 -3.52
N SER A 228 -15.91 17.50 -3.19
CA SER A 228 -15.36 18.42 -4.20
C SER A 228 -14.55 17.70 -5.28
N SER A 229 -13.73 16.71 -4.91
CA SER A 229 -12.95 15.93 -5.88
C SER A 229 -13.85 15.10 -6.80
N ILE A 230 -14.94 14.52 -6.28
CA ILE A 230 -15.94 13.81 -7.10
C ILE A 230 -16.59 14.74 -8.11
N ILE A 231 -17.00 15.94 -7.69
CA ILE A 231 -17.59 16.94 -8.60
C ILE A 231 -16.60 17.32 -9.71
N VAL A 232 -15.34 17.59 -9.35
CA VAL A 232 -14.28 17.91 -10.32
C VAL A 232 -14.06 16.77 -11.30
N MET A 233 -13.96 15.52 -10.82
CA MET A 233 -13.82 14.34 -11.68
C MET A 233 -14.98 14.21 -12.65
N ILE A 234 -16.22 14.39 -12.19
CA ILE A 234 -17.40 14.27 -13.05
C ILE A 234 -17.33 15.28 -14.21
N ILE A 235 -17.05 16.54 -13.89
CA ILE A 235 -16.93 17.61 -14.88
C ILE A 235 -15.78 17.31 -15.85
N MET A 236 -14.63 16.89 -15.35
CA MET A 236 -13.42 16.71 -16.15
C MET A 236 -13.43 15.45 -17.00
N VAL A 237 -14.13 14.39 -16.59
CA VAL A 237 -14.40 13.23 -17.44
C VAL A 237 -15.28 13.64 -18.62
N TYR A 238 -16.35 14.40 -18.39
CA TYR A 238 -17.17 14.92 -19.48
C TYR A 238 -16.37 15.79 -20.46
N VAL A 239 -15.60 16.74 -19.93
CA VAL A 239 -14.77 17.64 -20.76
C VAL A 239 -13.72 16.85 -21.53
N GLY A 240 -12.99 15.94 -20.88
CA GLY A 240 -11.96 15.11 -21.51
C GLY A 240 -12.51 14.24 -22.63
N ASN A 241 -13.61 13.51 -22.37
CA ASN A 241 -14.27 12.70 -23.40
C ASN A 241 -14.78 13.56 -24.55
N ARG A 242 -15.35 14.73 -24.25
CA ARG A 242 -15.86 15.63 -25.29
C ARG A 242 -14.72 16.16 -26.18
N ILE A 243 -13.58 16.54 -25.60
CA ILE A 243 -12.39 16.96 -26.35
C ILE A 243 -11.86 15.81 -27.20
N ASP A 244 -11.72 14.61 -26.64
CA ASP A 244 -11.25 13.42 -27.37
C ASP A 244 -12.10 13.14 -28.63
N TRP A 245 -13.42 13.09 -28.48
CA TRP A 245 -14.32 12.92 -29.63
C TRP A 245 -14.25 14.09 -30.62
N SER A 246 -14.04 15.32 -30.16
CA SER A 246 -13.87 16.48 -31.03
C SER A 246 -12.59 16.37 -31.86
N ILE A 247 -11.50 15.84 -31.28
CA ILE A 247 -10.26 15.56 -32.00
C ILE A 247 -10.50 14.46 -33.03
N SER A 248 -11.22 13.39 -32.67
CA SER A 248 -11.56 12.32 -33.61
C SER A 248 -12.40 12.81 -34.80
N VAL A 249 -13.36 13.71 -34.56
CA VAL A 249 -14.14 14.36 -35.63
C VAL A 249 -13.26 15.26 -36.51
N ALA A 250 -12.42 16.10 -35.91
CA ALA A 250 -11.49 16.96 -36.65
C ALA A 250 -10.48 16.17 -37.48
N ASN A 251 -10.04 15.00 -36.99
CA ASN A 251 -9.16 14.11 -37.75
C ASN A 251 -9.88 13.39 -38.90
N TYR A 252 -11.19 13.17 -38.77
CA TYR A 252 -12.01 12.55 -39.82
C TYR A 252 -12.39 13.53 -40.93
N TYR A 253 -12.74 14.77 -40.58
CA TYR A 253 -13.08 15.83 -41.53
C TYR A 253 -11.90 16.80 -41.70
N THR A 254 -11.25 16.75 -42.87
CA THR A 254 -9.97 17.43 -43.14
C THR A 254 -10.02 18.97 -43.05
N ASP A 255 -11.21 19.57 -43.13
CA ASP A 255 -11.44 21.02 -43.10
C ASP A 255 -12.11 21.51 -41.80
N VAL A 256 -12.07 20.71 -40.72
CA VAL A 256 -12.70 21.04 -39.44
C VAL A 256 -11.66 21.13 -38.32
N ASP A 257 -11.57 22.28 -37.66
CA ASP A 257 -10.74 22.41 -36.46
C ASP A 257 -11.43 21.82 -35.21
N VAL A 258 -10.63 21.46 -34.19
CA VAL A 258 -11.10 20.82 -32.96
C VAL A 258 -12.11 21.69 -32.19
N PHE A 259 -11.98 23.03 -32.21
CA PHE A 259 -12.91 23.91 -31.52
C PHE A 259 -14.26 23.97 -32.21
N TYR A 260 -14.27 23.99 -33.55
CA TYR A 260 -15.48 23.89 -34.33
C TYR A 260 -16.15 22.53 -34.09
N ALA A 261 -15.40 21.42 -34.22
CA ALA A 261 -15.87 20.07 -33.90
C ALA A 261 -16.49 19.98 -32.50
N PHE A 262 -15.86 20.58 -31.49
CA PHE A 262 -16.36 20.60 -30.11
C PHE A 262 -17.73 21.28 -29.98
N ARG A 263 -17.98 22.33 -30.75
CA ARG A 263 -19.25 23.07 -30.76
C ARG A 263 -20.35 22.27 -31.44
N ILE A 264 -20.08 21.69 -32.61
CA ILE A 264 -21.08 20.98 -33.42
C ILE A 264 -21.30 19.52 -33.00
N LEU A 265 -20.45 18.97 -32.11
CA LEU A 265 -20.53 17.58 -31.66
C LEU A 265 -21.95 17.15 -31.22
N PRO A 266 -22.72 17.96 -30.46
CA PRO A 266 -24.09 17.60 -30.09
C PRO A 266 -25.03 17.48 -31.29
N ASP A 267 -24.87 18.35 -32.29
CA ASP A 267 -25.69 18.35 -33.50
C ASP A 267 -25.35 17.14 -34.38
N LEU A 268 -24.05 16.80 -34.50
CA LEU A 268 -23.59 15.58 -35.19
C LEU A 268 -24.20 14.31 -34.60
N ILE A 269 -24.30 14.23 -33.27
CA ILE A 269 -24.94 13.10 -32.57
C ILE A 269 -26.46 13.09 -32.82
N ARG A 270 -27.09 14.27 -32.79
CA ARG A 270 -28.54 14.41 -32.96
C ARG A 270 -29.02 14.08 -34.37
N GLU A 271 -28.25 14.48 -35.38
CA GLU A 271 -28.56 14.26 -36.79
C GLU A 271 -28.14 12.87 -37.29
N GLY A 272 -27.44 12.10 -36.44
CA GLY A 272 -27.06 10.70 -36.73
C GLY A 272 -25.75 10.56 -37.51
N TYR A 273 -25.00 11.65 -37.70
CA TYR A 273 -23.64 11.60 -38.26
C TYR A 273 -22.64 10.92 -37.30
N LEU A 274 -22.91 10.97 -35.99
CA LEU A 274 -22.20 10.21 -34.97
C LEU A 274 -23.17 9.30 -34.22
N GLU A 275 -22.80 8.03 -34.08
CA GLU A 275 -23.61 7.08 -33.31
C GLU A 275 -23.64 7.47 -31.83
N ALA A 276 -24.83 7.87 -31.36
CA ALA A 276 -25.04 8.24 -29.96
C ALA A 276 -24.64 7.11 -28.99
N SER A 277 -24.87 5.85 -29.37
CA SER A 277 -24.47 4.67 -28.59
C SER A 277 -22.96 4.61 -28.34
N GLN A 278 -22.14 4.94 -29.34
CA GLN A 278 -20.69 4.92 -29.22
C GLN A 278 -20.20 6.07 -28.33
N TYR A 279 -20.73 7.28 -28.54
CA TYR A 279 -20.35 8.44 -27.74
C TYR A 279 -20.75 8.29 -26.27
N TYR A 280 -22.03 8.04 -26.00
CA TYR A 280 -22.54 7.92 -24.63
C TYR A 280 -22.10 6.61 -23.97
N GLY A 281 -21.90 5.54 -24.75
CA GLY A 281 -21.33 4.29 -24.26
C GLY A 281 -19.90 4.48 -23.77
N ASN A 282 -19.05 5.15 -24.55
CA ASN A 282 -17.68 5.47 -24.14
C ASN A 282 -17.66 6.37 -22.91
N LEU A 283 -18.47 7.44 -22.91
CA LEU A 283 -18.59 8.34 -21.76
C LEU A 283 -19.01 7.57 -20.49
N GLY A 284 -20.00 6.68 -20.61
CA GLY A 284 -20.45 5.81 -19.52
C GLY A 284 -19.34 4.88 -19.01
N LEU A 285 -18.53 4.31 -19.90
CA LEU A 285 -17.37 3.49 -19.53
C LEU A 285 -16.31 4.30 -18.79
N VAL A 286 -15.93 5.49 -19.27
CA VAL A 286 -14.94 6.33 -18.57
C VAL A 286 -15.43 6.69 -17.17
N TYR A 287 -16.71 7.02 -17.00
CA TYR A 287 -17.29 7.26 -15.68
C TYR A 287 -17.25 6.01 -14.79
N LEU A 288 -17.63 4.85 -15.32
CA LEU A 288 -17.62 3.59 -14.59
C LEU A 288 -16.21 3.28 -14.07
N PHE A 289 -15.20 3.37 -14.93
CA PHE A 289 -13.83 3.10 -14.53
C PHE A 289 -13.23 4.18 -13.62
N THR A 290 -13.65 5.44 -13.78
CA THR A 290 -13.33 6.49 -12.81
C THR A 290 -13.89 6.16 -11.43
N ALA A 291 -15.13 5.66 -11.34
CA ALA A 291 -15.71 5.21 -10.09
C ALA A 291 -14.95 4.00 -9.51
N ILE A 292 -14.60 3.01 -10.35
CA ILE A 292 -13.78 1.84 -9.96
C ILE A 292 -12.41 2.26 -9.42
N GLY A 293 -11.78 3.29 -10.00
CA GLY A 293 -10.53 3.84 -9.47
C GLY A 293 -10.72 4.66 -8.20
N ALA A 294 -11.77 5.49 -8.15
CA ALA A 294 -11.99 6.42 -7.03
C ALA A 294 -12.30 5.73 -5.71
N VAL A 295 -13.15 4.70 -5.72
CA VAL A 295 -13.56 3.98 -4.49
C VAL A 295 -12.36 3.41 -3.71
N PRO A 296 -11.49 2.56 -4.28
CA PRO A 296 -10.34 2.02 -3.57
C PRO A 296 -9.34 3.12 -3.20
N THR A 297 -9.12 4.14 -4.03
CA THR A 297 -8.22 5.25 -3.70
C THR A 297 -8.72 6.06 -2.51
N ILE A 298 -10.02 6.41 -2.47
CA ILE A 298 -10.63 7.11 -1.32
C ILE A 298 -10.51 6.24 -0.06
N ILE A 299 -10.85 4.94 -0.15
CA ILE A 299 -10.76 4.02 0.98
C ILE A 299 -9.31 3.92 1.47
N ALA A 300 -8.34 3.81 0.56
CA ALA A 300 -6.92 3.74 0.87
C ALA A 300 -6.46 5.02 1.58
N THR A 301 -6.72 6.21 1.03
CA THR A 301 -6.36 7.49 1.66
C THR A 301 -7.01 7.67 3.04
N VAL A 302 -8.29 7.31 3.19
CA VAL A 302 -8.99 7.39 4.49
C VAL A 302 -8.43 6.38 5.50
N ARG A 303 -8.04 5.18 5.04
CA ARG A 303 -7.42 4.14 5.88
C ARG A 303 -5.97 4.44 6.23
N GLU A 304 -5.17 4.98 5.32
CA GLU A 304 -3.83 5.53 5.61
C GLU A 304 -3.94 6.62 6.68
N GLY A 305 -5.05 7.36 6.70
CA GLY A 305 -5.43 8.12 7.87
C GLY A 305 -5.47 7.24 9.12
N LYS A 306 -6.36 6.23 9.19
CA LYS A 306 -6.73 5.49 10.40
C LYS A 306 -5.76 4.38 10.88
N VAL A 307 -5.06 3.69 9.99
CA VAL A 307 -4.25 2.48 10.27
C VAL A 307 -2.88 2.83 10.85
N THR A 308 -2.38 4.04 10.59
CA THR A 308 -1.10 4.54 11.12
C THR A 308 -1.12 4.86 12.63
N ARG A 309 -2.21 4.54 13.35
CA ARG A 309 -2.56 5.31 14.56
C ARG A 309 -2.52 4.60 15.90
N GLN A 310 -2.17 3.31 15.94
CA GLN A 310 -2.18 2.58 17.21
C GLN A 310 -0.80 2.02 17.49
N SER A 311 -0.26 2.46 18.63
CA SER A 311 0.94 1.89 19.21
C SER A 311 0.52 1.11 20.46
N TYR A 312 0.77 -0.19 20.48
CA TYR A 312 0.36 -1.10 21.55
C TYR A 312 1.29 -2.31 21.62
N LYS A 313 1.24 -3.02 22.74
CA LYS A 313 1.93 -4.29 22.94
C LYS A 313 1.10 -5.43 22.36
N MET A 314 1.71 -6.29 21.56
CA MET A 314 1.01 -7.46 21.01
C MET A 314 0.88 -8.53 22.10
N GLU A 315 -0.36 -8.99 22.34
CA GLU A 315 -0.75 -9.97 23.38
C GLU A 315 -1.32 -11.26 22.79
#